data_AF-A0A7C2VT28-F1
#
_entry.id   AF-A0A7C2VT28-F1
#
_cell.length_a   1.000
_cell.length_b   1.000
_cell.length_c   1.000
_cell.angle_alpha   90.00
_cell.angle_beta   90.00
_cell.angle_gamma   90.00
#
_symmetry.space_group_name_H-M   'P 1'
#
loop_
_entity.id
_entity.type
_entity.pdbx_description
1 polymer ?
#
loop_
_entity_poly.entity_id
_entity_poly.type
_entity_poly.pdbx_seq_one_letter_code
_entity_poly.pdbx_strand_id
1 'polypeptide(L)' 'MCLATVYLEDGDQREEVLSDVIQIEFKGEGVLMTTLLGEEKLFQDRIKSIDLMKGTILIEKGVRPDGYLRVEEGDREGT' A
#
# COMPACT_ATOMS: atom_id res chain seq x y z
N MET A 1 -19.89 9.64 -6.28
CA MET A 1 -18.88 9.45 -5.22
C MET A 1 -18.02 8.29 -5.66
N CYS A 2 -16.71 8.46 -5.77
CA CYS A 2 -15.78 7.41 -6.17
C CYS A 2 -15.04 6.98 -4.90
N LEU A 3 -15.19 5.71 -4.53
CA LEU A 3 -14.49 5.06 -3.42
C LEU A 3 -13.51 4.06 -4.02
N ALA A 4 -12.41 3.81 -3.33
CA ALA A 4 -11.42 2.85 -3.77
C ALA A 4 -11.20 1.69 -2.79
N THR A 5 -10.88 0.52 -3.34
CA THR A 5 -10.40 -0.65 -2.60
C THR A 5 -8.89 -0.79 -2.79
N VAL A 6 -8.18 -1.01 -1.70
CA VAL A 6 -6.72 -1.17 -1.67
C VAL A 6 -6.39 -2.65 -1.61
N TYR A 7 -5.54 -3.07 -2.54
CA TYR A 7 -4.99 -4.42 -2.59
C TYR A 7 -3.48 -4.39 -2.31
N LEU A 8 -3.00 -5.31 -1.50
CA LEU A 8 -1.58 -5.60 -1.34
C LEU A 8 -1.17 -6.70 -2.31
N GLU A 9 -0.21 -6.44 -3.17
CA GLU A 9 0.38 -7.41 -4.10
C GLU A 9 1.63 -8.02 -3.49
N ASP A 10 1.63 -9.35 -3.40
CA ASP A 10 2.75 -10.19 -2.98
C ASP A 10 2.95 -11.29 -4.04
N GLY A 11 3.87 -11.02 -4.98
CA GLY A 11 4.04 -11.84 -6.18
C GLY A 11 2.77 -11.85 -7.04
N ASP A 12 2.21 -13.04 -7.28
CA ASP A 12 0.98 -13.23 -8.07
C ASP A 12 -0.31 -13.11 -7.24
N GLN A 13 -0.19 -12.92 -5.92
CA GLN A 13 -1.33 -12.83 -5.02
C GLN A 13 -1.72 -11.38 -4.75
N ARG A 14 -3.03 -11.14 -4.62
CA ARG A 14 -3.59 -9.85 -4.22
C ARG A 14 -4.54 -10.06 -3.05
N GLU A 15 -4.23 -9.41 -1.94
CA GLU A 15 -5.05 -9.39 -0.74
C GLU A 15 -5.77 -8.04 -0.61
N GLU A 16 -7.07 -8.04 -0.37
CA GLU A 16 -7.79 -6.82 -0.03
C GLU A 16 -7.42 -6.38 1.40
N VAL A 17 -6.91 -5.17 1.56
CA VAL A 17 -6.36 -4.71 2.86
C VAL A 17 -7.03 -3.45 3.41
N LEU A 18 -7.84 -2.76 2.60
CA LEU A 18 -8.64 -1.60 2.99
C LEU A 18 -9.72 -1.34 1.92
N SER A 19 -10.92 -0.97 2.32
CA SER A 19 -12.03 -0.62 1.42
C SER A 19 -12.62 0.74 1.77
N ASP A 20 -13.49 1.25 0.89
CA ASP A 20 -14.16 2.54 1.05
C ASP A 20 -13.21 3.74 1.23
N VAL A 21 -12.03 3.71 0.60
CA VAL A 21 -11.03 4.79 0.68
C VAL A 21 -11.55 6.05 -0.03
N ILE A 22 -11.49 7.18 0.68
CA ILE A 22 -11.90 8.50 0.19
C ILE A 22 -10.73 9.47 0.05
N GLN A 23 -9.60 9.21 0.69
CA GLN A 23 -8.46 10.12 0.72
C GLN A 23 -7.14 9.35 0.76
N ILE A 24 -6.15 9.89 0.05
CA ILE A 24 -4.77 9.41 0.01
C ILE A 24 -3.86 10.62 0.29
N GLU A 25 -3.00 10.52 1.30
CA GLU A 25 -2.00 11.52 1.64
C GLU A 25 -0.60 10.90 1.66
N PHE A 26 0.35 11.52 0.95
CA PHE A 26 1.76 11.13 1.01
C PHE A 26 2.42 11.80 2.24
N LYS A 27 2.86 10.99 3.20
CA LYS A 27 3.49 11.45 4.44
C LYS A 27 4.88 10.84 4.58
N GLY A 28 5.92 11.64 4.35
CA GLY A 28 7.32 11.26 4.56
C GLY A 28 7.67 9.91 3.94
N GLU A 29 7.65 8.87 4.77
CA GLU A 29 8.06 7.49 4.46
C GLU A 29 6.88 6.56 4.09
N GLY A 30 5.69 7.09 3.85
CA GLY A 30 4.53 6.26 3.55
C GLY A 30 3.34 7.02 2.97
N VAL A 31 2.23 6.29 2.82
CA VAL A 31 0.96 6.78 2.33
C VAL A 31 -0.11 6.52 3.36
N LEU A 32 -0.70 7.59 3.90
CA LEU A 32 -1.85 7.53 4.78
C LEU A 32 -3.12 7.48 3.93
N MET A 33 -3.96 6.49 4.15
CA MET A 33 -5.25 6.36 3.48
C MET A 33 -6.37 6.43 4.50
N THR A 34 -7.42 7.19 4.18
CA THR A 34 -8.58 7.40 5.05
C THR A 34 -9.85 6.86 4.39
N THR A 35 -10.63 6.08 5.13
CA THR A 35 -11.90 5.50 4.66
C THR A 35 -13.07 6.45 4.87
N LEU A 36 -14.21 6.14 4.25
CA LEU A 36 -15.45 6.90 4.38
C LEU A 36 -15.91 7.05 5.84
N LEU A 37 -15.60 6.08 6.69
CA LEU A 37 -15.96 6.09 8.12
C LEU A 37 -14.88 6.73 9.01
N GLY A 38 -13.82 7.28 8.41
CA GLY A 38 -12.73 7.96 9.12
C GLY A 38 -11.66 7.03 9.68
N GLU A 39 -11.62 5.75 9.30
CA GLU A 39 -10.50 4.86 9.61
C GLU A 39 -9.27 5.31 8.82
N GLU A 40 -8.12 5.42 9.50
CA GLU A 40 -6.84 5.76 8.88
C GLU A 40 -5.88 4.57 8.91
N LYS A 41 -5.22 4.31 7.78
CA LYS A 41 -4.18 3.27 7.66
C LYS A 41 -2.95 3.82 6.94
N LEU A 42 -1.79 3.71 7.58
CA LEU A 42 -0.51 4.08 6.99
C LEU A 42 0.13 2.87 6.33
N PHE A 43 0.37 2.96 5.02
CA PHE A 43 1.15 2.01 4.26
C PHE A 43 2.58 2.54 4.09
N GLN A 44 3.56 1.74 4.49
CA GLN A 44 4.98 2.06 4.30
C GLN A 44 5.55 1.47 3.00
N ASP A 45 4.68 0.90 2.19
CA ASP A 45 4.99 0.28 0.92
C ASP A 45 4.54 1.20 -0.24
N ARG A 46 5.10 0.99 -1.42
CA ARG A 46 4.86 1.81 -2.61
C ARG A 46 3.49 1.54 -3.20
N ILE A 47 2.79 2.62 -3.62
CA ILE A 47 1.68 2.49 -4.58
C ILE A 47 2.26 2.08 -5.94
N LYS A 48 1.91 0.88 -6.40
CA LYS A 48 2.27 0.35 -7.71
C LYS A 48 1.42 0.97 -8.82
N SER A 49 0.12 1.03 -8.61
CA SER A 49 -0.83 1.58 -9.59
C SER A 49 -2.15 2.03 -8.94
N ILE A 50 -2.85 2.92 -9.65
CA ILE A 50 -4.21 3.34 -9.32
C ILE A 50 -5.05 3.18 -10.59
N ASP A 51 -6.10 2.38 -10.52
CA ASP A 51 -7.10 2.22 -11.59
C ASP A 51 -8.39 2.94 -11.16
N LEU A 52 -8.58 4.14 -11.71
CA LEU A 52 -9.71 5.01 -11.38
C LEU A 52 -11.05 4.49 -11.93
N MET A 53 -11.01 3.69 -13.01
CA MET A 53 -12.22 3.10 -13.59
C MET A 53 -12.75 1.96 -12.73
N LYS A 54 -11.84 1.18 -12.13
CA LYS A 54 -12.20 0.10 -11.21
C LYS A 54 -12.32 0.55 -9.75
N GLY A 55 -11.81 1.74 -9.41
CA GLY A 55 -11.72 2.17 -8.02
C GLY A 55 -10.76 1.28 -7.24
N THR A 56 -9.58 0.98 -7.79
CA THR A 56 -8.61 0.12 -7.11
C THR A 56 -7.25 0.78 -6.98
N ILE A 57 -6.63 0.61 -5.81
CA ILE A 57 -5.25 1.03 -5.53
C ILE A 57 -4.45 -0.24 -5.24
N LEU A 58 -3.31 -0.40 -5.90
CA LEU A 58 -2.44 -1.55 -5.72
C LEU A 58 -1.15 -1.12 -5.00
N ILE A 59 -0.86 -1.75 -3.87
CA ILE A 59 0.37 -1.58 -3.09
C ILE A 59 1.31 -2.74 -3.38
N GLU A 60 2.59 -2.45 -3.63
CA GLU A 60 3.62 -3.48 -3.84
C GLU A 60 4.34 -3.79 -2.54
N LYS A 61 4.15 -5.00 -2.01
CA LYS A 61 4.73 -5.41 -0.72
C LYS A 61 6.26 -5.42 -0.78
N GLY A 62 6.89 -4.89 0.26
CA GLY A 62 8.35 -4.95 0.41
C GLY A 62 9.10 -3.96 -0.47
N VAL A 63 8.40 -3.07 -1.17
CA VAL A 63 9.01 -1.97 -1.92
C VAL A 63 8.69 -0.67 -1.18
N ARG A 64 9.73 0.01 -0.70
CA ARG A 64 9.62 1.31 -0.04
C ARG A 64 9.03 2.34 -1.01
N PRO A 65 8.41 3.45 -0.53
CA PRO A 65 7.77 4.43 -1.40
C PRO A 65 8.73 5.14 -2.37
N ASP A 66 10.02 5.15 -2.04
CA ASP A 66 11.11 5.66 -2.89
C ASP A 66 11.59 4.65 -3.96
N GLY A 67 11.04 3.44 -3.97
CA GLY A 67 11.30 2.40 -4.97
C GLY A 67 12.38 1.38 -4.60
N TYR A 68 12.99 1.47 -3.42
CA TYR A 68 13.97 0.48 -2.96
C TYR A 68 13.32 -0.70 -2.24
N LEU A 69 13.86 -1.91 -2.43
CA LEU A 69 13.43 -3.09 -1.69
C LEU A 69 13.71 -2.92 -0.18
N ARG A 70 12.76 -3.36 0.66
CA ARG A 70 12.99 -3.59 2.07
C ARG A 70 13.86 -4.83 2.20
N VAL A 71 15.07 -4.65 2.68
CA VAL A 71 15.92 -5.76 3.12
C VAL A 71 15.31 -6.30 4.41
N GLU A 72 14.87 -7.55 4.43
CA GLU A 72 14.50 -8.20 5.68
C GLU A 72 15.77 -8.36 6.54
N GLU A 73 15.74 -7.84 7.77
CA GLU A 73 16.83 -8.04 8.74
C GLU A 73 16.84 -9.50 9.21
N GLY A 74 17.37 -10.40 8.37
CA GLY A 74 17.43 -11.85 8.66
C GLY A 74 18.69 -12.58 8.17
N ASP A 75 19.36 -12.12 7.12
CA ASP A 75 20.55 -12.81 6.57
C ASP A 75 21.88 -12.33 7.17
N ARG A 76 21.90 -12.10 8.49
CA ARG A 76 23.13 -11.91 9.26
C ARG A 76 23.23 -12.91 10.38
N GLU A 77 23.40 -14.18 10.04
CA GLU A 77 24.08 -15.14 10.91
C GLU A 77 24.73 -16.23 10.06
N GLY A 78 25.77 -15.81 9.31
CA GLY A 78 26.82 -16.69 8.81
C GLY A 78 28.10 -16.39 9.57
N THR A 79 28.36 -17.12 10.65
CA THR A 79 29.69 -17.35 11.24
C THR A 79 29.77 -18.76 11.76
#